data_AF-A0A8H3BJE4-F1
#
_entry.id   AF-A0A8H3BJE4-F1
#
_cell.length_a   1.000
_cell.length_b   1.000
_cell.length_c   1.000
_cell.angle_alpha   90.00
_cell.angle_beta   90.00
_cell.angle_gamma   90.00
#
_symmetry.space_group_name_H-M   'P 1'
#
loop_
_entity.id
_entity.type
_entity.pdbx_description
1 polymer ?
#
loop_
_entity_poly.entity_id
_entity_poly.type
_entity_poly.pdbx_seq_one_letter_code
_entity_poly.pdbx_strand_id
1 'polypeptide(L)'
;MLDPLERAIVHNEKASIVIGRSGTGKTTALVYKLRAIHLQPQAPGIRQMVVTRSRVLAKHIEASFRSLIESTNIANKTPAELAIMAEQYKQQSDPALIEFDNELDLREDLPSRFSLLEDSHFPLFISFDKLCLLLEGDLLAYERSQKQYKISIRLDNIVDYKKFQFEYWPKFNRMLKIGLEPAFVYSEIMGVIKGSSQAMESPNGFLSRDQYLGRVARRALNQLDERLSTQIYNIFEHYRKLRGERYERDPPDRYVDEVQDNLMSDVHLLRSLCKSVQNTYWGGDTAQTIVAGSAFRIRDLGIYLFNENVPLKGTSSSSHQPTASPIFTRFDLVGNFRSHTGIVDCAASVIKVLYKLFPDSLDHMNDETARWKGPPPLAFKDAGPDIASFEHPGSGASFGAQQAIIVRSESIAEELSSSLAELCPILSIADCKGLEFDDALLYNFFSSSETPDV
;
A
#
# COMPACT_ATOMS: atom_id res chain seq x y z
N MET A 1 -16.33 17.35 13.04
CA MET A 1 -15.83 17.32 14.44
C MET A 1 -15.22 15.95 14.64
N LEU A 2 -13.97 15.85 15.06
CA LEU A 2 -13.25 14.56 15.14
C LEU A 2 -13.80 13.65 16.24
N ASP A 3 -13.78 12.36 16.01
CA ASP A 3 -14.00 11.31 17.02
C ASP A 3 -12.96 11.41 18.17
N PRO A 4 -13.24 10.95 19.41
CA PRO A 4 -12.24 10.91 20.47
C PRO A 4 -10.97 10.13 20.11
N LEU A 5 -11.06 9.06 19.32
CA LEU A 5 -9.91 8.26 18.91
C LEU A 5 -9.06 8.98 17.84
N GLU A 6 -9.71 9.64 16.88
CA GLU A 6 -9.03 10.53 15.92
C GLU A 6 -8.31 11.68 16.65
N ARG A 7 -8.94 12.28 17.67
CA ARG A 7 -8.29 13.30 18.51
C ARG A 7 -7.06 12.75 19.24
N ALA A 8 -7.13 11.54 19.78
CA ALA A 8 -5.99 10.90 20.44
C ALA A 8 -4.83 10.66 19.45
N ILE A 9 -5.11 10.29 18.19
CA ILE A 9 -4.11 10.16 17.12
C ILE A 9 -3.44 11.50 16.81
N VAL A 10 -4.24 12.58 16.67
CA VAL A 10 -3.77 13.93 16.34
C VAL A 10 -2.84 14.49 17.42
N HIS A 11 -3.12 14.21 18.69
CA HIS A 11 -2.30 14.66 19.83
C HIS A 11 -1.17 13.69 20.23
N ASN A 12 -0.99 12.56 19.53
CA ASN A 12 0.04 11.57 19.87
C ASN A 12 1.41 11.95 19.27
N GLU A 13 2.34 12.37 20.14
CA GLU A 13 3.72 12.73 19.77
C GLU A 13 4.62 11.52 19.47
N LYS A 14 4.22 10.31 19.91
CA LYS A 14 4.89 9.06 19.56
C LYS A 14 4.66 8.68 18.09
N ALA A 15 5.36 7.65 17.63
CA ALA A 15 4.96 6.96 16.41
C ALA A 15 3.50 6.47 16.57
N SER A 16 2.62 6.86 15.65
CA SER A 16 1.24 6.35 15.57
C SER A 16 1.20 5.19 14.59
N ILE A 17 0.75 4.03 15.05
CA ILE A 17 0.31 2.93 14.18
C ILE A 17 -1.22 2.98 14.16
N VAL A 18 -1.82 3.27 13.02
CA VAL A 18 -3.28 3.46 12.90
C VAL A 18 -3.86 2.40 11.96
N ILE A 19 -4.59 1.47 12.55
CA ILE A 19 -5.23 0.37 11.85
C ILE A 19 -6.71 0.70 11.69
N GLY A 20 -7.31 0.30 10.58
CA GLY A 20 -8.76 0.37 10.40
C GLY A 20 -9.13 -0.05 9.00
N ARG A 21 -10.37 -0.48 8.79
CA ARG A 21 -10.82 -0.95 7.46
C ARG A 21 -11.04 0.21 6.46
N SER A 22 -11.56 -0.09 5.28
CA SER A 22 -11.99 0.94 4.32
C SER A 22 -12.93 1.96 4.97
N GLY A 23 -12.73 3.26 4.72
CA GLY A 23 -13.64 4.29 5.22
C GLY A 23 -13.67 4.55 6.73
N THR A 24 -12.78 3.95 7.53
CA THR A 24 -12.76 4.17 8.99
C THR A 24 -12.06 5.46 9.46
N GLY A 25 -11.76 6.39 8.55
CA GLY A 25 -11.18 7.70 8.90
C GLY A 25 -9.65 7.77 9.02
N LYS A 26 -8.91 6.70 8.65
CA LYS A 26 -7.42 6.69 8.66
C LYS A 26 -6.82 7.96 8.04
N THR A 27 -7.17 8.25 6.79
CA THR A 27 -6.67 9.41 6.04
C THR A 27 -7.07 10.74 6.67
N THR A 28 -8.29 10.83 7.21
CA THR A 28 -8.78 12.00 7.95
C THR A 28 -7.91 12.29 9.17
N ALA A 29 -7.65 11.27 10.00
CA ALA A 29 -6.81 11.40 11.19
C ALA A 29 -5.38 11.84 10.84
N LEU A 30 -4.80 11.34 9.75
CA LEU A 30 -3.52 11.80 9.21
C LEU A 30 -3.55 13.28 8.83
N VAL A 31 -4.51 13.72 8.01
CA VAL A 31 -4.61 15.12 7.56
C VAL A 31 -4.75 16.08 8.74
N TYR A 32 -5.57 15.74 9.75
CA TYR A 32 -5.70 16.56 10.95
C TYR A 32 -4.43 16.55 11.82
N LYS A 33 -3.65 15.45 11.84
CA LYS A 33 -2.35 15.40 12.53
C LYS A 33 -1.31 16.30 11.84
N LEU A 34 -1.22 16.25 10.52
CA LEU A 34 -0.37 17.14 9.71
C LEU A 34 -0.71 18.61 9.97
N ARG A 35 -2.01 18.95 9.96
CA ARG A 35 -2.48 20.31 10.29
C ARG A 35 -2.14 20.71 11.72
N ALA A 36 -2.30 19.81 12.69
CA ALA A 36 -1.94 20.10 14.07
C ALA A 36 -0.44 20.38 14.23
N ILE A 37 0.44 19.62 13.56
CA ILE A 37 1.89 19.85 13.55
C ILE A 37 2.23 21.15 12.82
N HIS A 38 1.62 21.41 11.66
CA HIS A 38 1.85 22.63 10.86
C HIS A 38 1.49 23.93 11.60
N LEU A 39 0.50 23.89 12.49
CA LEU A 39 0.08 25.05 13.29
C LEU A 39 0.89 25.25 14.59
N GLN A 40 1.89 24.39 14.88
CA GLN A 40 2.74 24.58 16.06
C GLN A 40 3.76 25.73 15.85
N PRO A 41 4.13 26.48 16.90
CA PRO A 41 5.14 27.55 16.77
C PRO A 41 6.51 27.08 16.27
N GLN A 42 6.84 25.80 16.43
CA GLN A 42 8.09 25.19 15.97
C GLN A 42 8.00 24.60 14.53
N ALA A 43 6.83 24.67 13.90
CA ALA A 43 6.59 24.10 12.56
C ALA A 43 7.52 24.61 11.44
N PRO A 44 8.03 25.86 11.42
CA PRO A 44 8.92 26.33 10.34
C PRO A 44 10.21 25.53 10.17
N GLY A 45 10.63 24.75 11.18
CA GLY A 45 11.78 23.84 11.09
C GLY A 45 11.45 22.38 10.74
N ILE A 46 10.16 22.03 10.57
CA ILE A 46 9.70 20.65 10.42
C ILE A 46 9.22 20.39 8.99
N ARG A 47 10.09 19.77 8.18
CA ARG A 47 9.72 19.21 6.88
C ARG A 47 8.77 18.03 7.07
N GLN A 48 7.50 18.22 6.73
CA GLN A 48 6.47 17.18 6.77
C GLN A 48 6.34 16.52 5.40
N MET A 49 6.42 15.19 5.35
CA MET A 49 6.26 14.42 4.11
C MET A 49 5.16 13.38 4.29
N VAL A 50 4.21 13.34 3.35
CA VAL A 50 3.28 12.24 3.15
C VAL A 50 3.70 11.52 1.90
N VAL A 51 4.00 10.24 2.05
CA VAL A 51 4.18 9.33 0.93
C VAL A 51 2.89 8.53 0.81
N THR A 52 2.41 8.30 -0.42
CA THR A 52 1.42 7.24 -0.63
C THR A 52 1.62 6.43 -1.93
N ARG A 53 0.94 5.29 -2.15
CA ARG A 53 1.02 4.47 -3.38
C ARG A 53 0.33 5.18 -4.52
N SER A 54 -0.96 5.41 -4.30
CA SER A 54 -1.83 6.02 -5.28
C SER A 54 -1.49 7.50 -5.40
N ARG A 55 -1.15 7.92 -6.61
CA ARG A 55 -0.93 9.35 -6.92
C ARG A 55 -2.22 10.16 -6.70
N VAL A 56 -3.37 9.52 -6.92
CA VAL A 56 -4.70 10.12 -6.68
C VAL A 56 -4.91 10.35 -5.19
N LEU A 57 -4.58 9.38 -4.34
CA LEU A 57 -4.62 9.55 -2.89
C LEU A 57 -3.65 10.64 -2.41
N ALA A 58 -2.44 10.73 -2.99
CA ALA A 58 -1.48 11.79 -2.65
C ALA A 58 -2.07 13.19 -2.94
N LYS A 59 -2.62 13.40 -4.14
CA LYS A 59 -3.32 14.63 -4.56
C LYS A 59 -4.53 14.93 -3.66
N HIS A 60 -5.32 13.93 -3.31
CA HIS A 60 -6.51 14.10 -2.46
C HIS A 60 -6.14 14.49 -1.02
N ILE A 61 -5.09 13.90 -0.44
CA ILE A 61 -4.55 14.29 0.87
C ILE A 61 -4.02 15.72 0.83
N GLU A 62 -3.27 16.08 -0.23
CA GLU A 62 -2.76 17.43 -0.44
C GLU A 62 -3.89 18.47 -0.52
N ALA A 63 -4.89 18.24 -1.36
CA ALA A 63 -6.06 19.10 -1.52
C ALA A 63 -6.84 19.25 -0.20
N SER A 64 -7.07 18.14 0.50
CA SER A 64 -7.73 18.12 1.82
C SER A 64 -6.96 18.92 2.87
N PHE A 65 -5.63 18.77 2.90
CA PHE A 65 -4.76 19.51 3.80
C PHE A 65 -4.77 21.02 3.48
N ARG A 66 -4.58 21.41 2.21
CA ARG A 66 -4.61 22.81 1.76
C ARG A 66 -5.95 23.47 2.10
N SER A 67 -7.06 22.82 1.73
CA SER A 67 -8.43 23.24 2.06
C SER A 67 -8.63 23.46 3.57
N LEU A 68 -8.12 22.57 4.42
CA LEU A 68 -8.19 22.73 5.88
C LEU A 68 -7.29 23.86 6.42
N ILE A 69 -6.09 24.07 5.89
CA ILE A 69 -5.24 25.22 6.26
C ILE A 69 -5.93 26.53 5.85
N GLU A 70 -6.40 26.61 4.62
CA GLU A 70 -7.13 27.77 4.09
C GLU A 70 -8.41 28.07 4.87
N SER A 71 -9.17 27.05 5.28
CA SER A 71 -10.37 27.20 6.12
C SER A 71 -10.07 27.87 7.47
N THR A 72 -8.86 27.66 8.01
CA THR A 72 -8.42 28.33 9.25
C THR A 72 -8.11 29.81 9.03
N ASN A 73 -7.71 30.17 7.81
CA ASN A 73 -7.39 31.54 7.42
C ASN A 73 -8.61 32.35 6.94
N ILE A 74 -9.78 31.71 6.75
CA ILE A 74 -11.05 32.40 6.40
C ILE A 74 -11.39 33.51 7.40
N ALA A 75 -11.13 33.31 8.69
CA ALA A 75 -11.36 34.33 9.73
C ALA A 75 -10.52 35.61 9.56
N ASN A 76 -9.44 35.55 8.77
CA ASN A 76 -8.52 36.66 8.50
C ASN A 76 -8.65 37.20 7.07
N LYS A 77 -9.55 36.67 6.23
CA LYS A 77 -9.72 37.05 4.82
C LYS A 77 -10.84 38.07 4.62
N THR A 78 -10.67 38.93 3.63
CA THR A 78 -11.64 39.95 3.24
C THR A 78 -12.82 39.36 2.44
N PRO A 79 -13.99 40.03 2.40
CA PRO A 79 -15.14 39.54 1.63
C PRO A 79 -14.88 39.32 0.13
N ALA A 80 -13.95 40.08 -0.46
CA ALA A 80 -13.56 39.93 -1.86
C ALA A 80 -12.73 38.64 -2.10
N GLU A 81 -11.79 38.35 -1.19
CA GLU A 81 -11.01 37.10 -1.24
C GLU A 81 -11.92 35.88 -1.02
N LEU A 82 -12.91 35.98 -0.12
CA LEU A 82 -13.89 34.92 0.10
C LEU A 82 -14.79 34.67 -1.11
N ALA A 83 -15.13 35.71 -1.89
CA ALA A 83 -15.87 35.56 -3.14
C ALA A 83 -15.05 34.82 -4.21
N ILE A 84 -13.78 35.19 -4.39
CA ILE A 84 -12.85 34.52 -5.32
C ILE A 84 -12.69 33.04 -4.94
N MET A 85 -12.52 32.74 -3.65
CA MET A 85 -12.44 31.36 -3.18
C MET A 85 -13.74 30.59 -3.44
N ALA A 86 -14.91 31.18 -3.21
CA ALA A 86 -16.19 30.53 -3.46
C ALA A 86 -16.44 30.23 -4.96
N GLU A 87 -15.86 31.03 -5.87
CA GLU A 87 -15.87 30.73 -7.31
C GLU A 87 -14.87 29.61 -7.66
N GLN A 88 -13.67 29.61 -7.08
CA GLN A 88 -12.68 28.54 -7.27
C GLN A 88 -13.17 27.18 -6.76
N TYR A 89 -13.78 27.11 -5.58
CA TYR A 89 -14.40 25.88 -5.05
C TYR A 89 -15.58 25.39 -5.89
N LYS A 90 -16.27 26.27 -6.64
CA LYS A 90 -17.32 25.86 -7.59
C LYS A 90 -16.77 25.34 -8.93
N GLN A 91 -15.56 25.76 -9.30
CA GLN A 91 -14.87 25.28 -10.51
C GLN A 91 -14.07 23.99 -10.26
N GLN A 92 -13.69 23.72 -9.01
CA GLN A 92 -13.20 22.40 -8.58
C GLN A 92 -14.37 21.40 -8.47
N SER A 93 -14.89 20.97 -9.63
CA SER A 93 -15.53 19.65 -9.73
C SER A 93 -14.53 18.60 -9.26
N ASP A 94 -14.94 17.67 -8.40
CA ASP A 94 -14.06 16.67 -7.78
C ASP A 94 -13.27 15.89 -8.85
N PRO A 95 -11.94 16.12 -9.00
CA PRO A 95 -11.17 15.51 -10.09
C PRO A 95 -10.98 14.01 -9.92
N ALA A 96 -11.31 13.45 -8.74
CA ALA A 96 -11.10 12.05 -8.40
C ALA A 96 -11.94 11.07 -9.25
N LEU A 97 -12.98 11.54 -9.95
CA LEU A 97 -13.87 10.66 -10.73
C LEU A 97 -13.28 10.14 -12.05
N ILE A 98 -12.18 10.70 -12.58
CA ILE A 98 -11.61 10.27 -13.88
C ILE A 98 -10.06 10.38 -13.97
N GLU A 99 -9.33 10.09 -12.90
CA GLU A 99 -7.88 9.82 -13.00
C GLU A 99 -7.58 8.35 -12.64
N PHE A 100 -7.27 7.53 -13.65
CA PHE A 100 -6.78 6.16 -13.43
C PHE A 100 -5.40 6.18 -12.75
N ASP A 101 -5.15 5.26 -11.81
CA ASP A 101 -3.88 5.18 -11.05
C ASP A 101 -2.69 4.68 -11.91
N ASN A 102 -2.97 4.24 -13.15
CA ASN A 102 -2.04 3.54 -14.05
C ASN A 102 -1.04 4.42 -14.83
N GLU A 103 -1.12 5.76 -14.75
CA GLU A 103 -0.08 6.62 -15.33
C GLU A 103 0.99 7.00 -14.29
N LEU A 104 2.24 7.18 -14.76
CA LEU A 104 3.34 7.64 -13.93
C LEU A 104 3.01 8.97 -13.19
N ASP A 105 3.44 9.09 -11.93
CA ASP A 105 3.34 10.35 -11.19
C ASP A 105 4.35 11.38 -11.74
N LEU A 106 3.90 12.21 -12.68
CA LEU A 106 4.79 13.09 -13.42
C LEU A 106 5.28 14.31 -12.64
N ARG A 107 4.60 14.76 -11.56
CA ARG A 107 4.94 15.92 -10.67
C ARG A 107 6.10 16.78 -11.18
N GLU A 108 5.81 17.66 -12.14
CA GLU A 108 6.81 18.47 -12.85
C GLU A 108 7.36 19.63 -12.01
N ASP A 109 6.67 19.96 -10.91
CA ASP A 109 7.08 20.96 -9.92
C ASP A 109 8.27 20.50 -9.05
N LEU A 110 8.56 19.20 -9.04
CA LEU A 110 9.65 18.63 -8.25
C LEU A 110 10.98 18.58 -9.02
N PRO A 111 12.12 18.82 -8.33
CA PRO A 111 13.44 18.66 -8.93
C PRO A 111 13.71 17.21 -9.31
N SER A 112 14.76 16.96 -10.10
CA SER A 112 15.11 15.60 -10.55
C SER A 112 15.79 14.72 -9.49
N ARG A 113 15.92 15.19 -8.23
CA ARG A 113 16.71 14.56 -7.15
C ARG A 113 16.17 14.92 -5.77
N PHE A 114 16.26 14.00 -4.80
CA PHE A 114 15.78 14.22 -3.44
C PHE A 114 16.63 15.25 -2.68
N SER A 115 17.95 15.24 -2.88
CA SER A 115 18.90 16.19 -2.29
C SER A 115 18.72 17.64 -2.75
N LEU A 116 17.92 17.88 -3.81
CA LEU A 116 17.57 19.21 -4.31
C LEU A 116 16.26 19.76 -3.72
N LEU A 117 15.60 19.03 -2.81
CA LEU A 117 14.37 19.51 -2.17
C LEU A 117 14.66 20.64 -1.17
N GLU A 118 14.31 21.86 -1.56
CA GLU A 118 14.24 23.06 -0.72
C GLU A 118 13.01 23.07 0.20
N ASP A 119 13.01 23.92 1.23
CA ASP A 119 11.89 24.04 2.19
C ASP A 119 10.56 24.46 1.55
N SER A 120 10.61 25.15 0.41
CA SER A 120 9.47 25.54 -0.43
C SER A 120 8.64 24.36 -0.97
N HIS A 121 9.22 23.16 -1.06
CA HIS A 121 8.52 21.94 -1.50
C HIS A 121 7.74 21.24 -0.36
N PHE A 122 7.81 21.77 0.87
CA PHE A 122 7.19 21.16 2.05
C PHE A 122 5.98 21.98 2.54
N PRO A 123 4.89 21.35 3.03
CA PRO A 123 4.68 19.91 3.20
C PRO A 123 4.60 19.16 1.86
N LEU A 124 5.34 18.06 1.77
CA LEU A 124 5.53 17.28 0.55
C LEU A 124 4.52 16.14 0.51
N PHE A 125 3.61 16.17 -0.44
CA PHE A 125 2.73 15.05 -0.79
C PHE A 125 3.27 14.43 -2.08
N ILE A 126 3.49 13.11 -2.08
CA ILE A 126 4.22 12.44 -3.16
C ILE A 126 3.83 10.97 -3.26
N SER A 127 3.79 10.42 -4.48
CA SER A 127 3.76 8.96 -4.61
C SER A 127 5.09 8.34 -4.16
N PHE A 128 5.06 7.09 -3.67
CA PHE A 128 6.29 6.36 -3.37
C PHE A 128 7.16 6.21 -4.63
N ASP A 129 6.55 5.98 -5.79
CA ASP A 129 7.29 5.78 -7.03
C ASP A 129 8.02 7.05 -7.47
N LYS A 130 7.39 8.22 -7.35
CA LYS A 130 8.06 9.51 -7.55
C LYS A 130 9.13 9.78 -6.50
N LEU A 131 8.90 9.45 -5.22
CA LEU A 131 9.94 9.53 -4.19
C LEU A 131 11.17 8.69 -4.55
N CYS A 132 10.98 7.46 -5.03
CA CYS A 132 12.09 6.63 -5.48
C CYS A 132 12.76 7.16 -6.74
N LEU A 133 12.05 7.81 -7.68
CA LEU A 133 12.70 8.52 -8.80
C LEU A 133 13.63 9.64 -8.31
N LEU A 134 13.23 10.38 -7.27
CA LEU A 134 14.08 11.41 -6.66
C LEU A 134 15.35 10.81 -6.01
N LEU A 135 15.20 9.68 -5.30
CA LEU A 135 16.32 9.00 -4.63
C LEU A 135 17.27 8.31 -5.63
N GLU A 136 16.74 7.69 -6.70
CA GLU A 136 17.55 7.19 -7.81
C GLU A 136 18.32 8.31 -8.51
N GLY A 137 17.72 9.49 -8.65
CA GLY A 137 18.39 10.67 -9.19
C GLY A 137 19.65 11.05 -8.41
N ASP A 138 19.64 10.88 -7.08
CA ASP A 138 20.82 11.07 -6.23
C ASP A 138 21.83 9.94 -6.33
N LEU A 139 21.38 8.68 -6.35
CA LEU A 139 22.25 7.53 -6.55
C LEU A 139 23.01 7.65 -7.88
N LEU A 140 22.30 7.99 -8.97
CA LEU A 140 22.88 8.22 -10.30
C LEU A 140 23.86 9.41 -10.31
N ALA A 141 23.57 10.49 -9.57
CA ALA A 141 24.50 11.60 -9.45
C ALA A 141 25.78 11.19 -8.70
N TYR A 142 25.64 10.39 -7.65
CA TYR A 142 26.75 9.82 -6.89
C TYR A 142 27.59 8.88 -7.75
N GLU A 143 27.00 7.89 -8.42
CA GLU A 143 27.70 6.96 -9.32
C GLU A 143 28.47 7.68 -10.43
N ARG A 144 27.85 8.67 -11.08
CA ARG A 144 28.51 9.53 -12.08
C ARG A 144 29.70 10.28 -11.50
N SER A 145 29.62 10.77 -10.26
CA SER A 145 30.74 11.44 -9.59
C SER A 145 31.92 10.50 -9.30
N GLN A 146 31.64 9.21 -9.04
CA GLN A 146 32.63 8.16 -8.77
C GLN A 146 33.26 7.57 -10.05
N LYS A 147 32.86 8.03 -11.25
CA LYS A 147 33.36 7.60 -12.58
C LYS A 147 33.26 6.10 -12.87
N GLN A 148 32.46 5.34 -12.12
CA GLN A 148 32.19 3.94 -12.42
C GLN A 148 30.82 3.81 -13.12
N TYR A 149 30.85 3.18 -14.30
CA TYR A 149 29.74 2.81 -15.19
C TYR A 149 29.15 3.85 -16.17
N LYS A 150 28.91 3.35 -17.38
CA LYS A 150 28.07 3.92 -18.45
C LYS A 150 26.85 3.01 -18.63
N ILE A 151 25.79 3.18 -17.84
CA ILE A 151 24.52 2.46 -18.08
C ILE A 151 23.39 3.48 -18.09
N SER A 152 22.66 3.54 -19.20
CA SER A 152 21.38 4.25 -19.28
C SER A 152 20.29 3.37 -18.68
N ILE A 153 19.79 3.71 -17.51
CA ILE A 153 18.63 3.03 -16.92
C ILE A 153 17.40 3.42 -17.74
N ARG A 154 16.72 2.43 -18.32
CA ARG A 154 15.33 2.53 -18.80
C ARG A 154 14.43 1.84 -17.78
N LEU A 155 13.18 2.31 -17.63
CA LEU A 155 12.23 1.71 -16.68
C LEU A 155 11.82 0.27 -17.06
N ASP A 156 11.98 -0.08 -18.34
CA ASP A 156 11.59 -1.35 -18.98
C ASP A 156 12.32 -2.62 -18.47
N ASN A 157 13.22 -2.49 -17.49
CA ASN A 157 14.22 -3.52 -17.10
C ASN A 157 13.93 -4.25 -15.77
N ILE A 158 12.71 -4.19 -15.25
CA ILE A 158 12.27 -4.86 -14.01
C ILE A 158 11.75 -6.27 -14.33
N VAL A 159 11.96 -7.24 -13.43
CA VAL A 159 11.40 -8.60 -13.49
C VAL A 159 10.21 -8.73 -12.56
N ASP A 160 9.02 -8.40 -13.07
CA ASP A 160 7.75 -8.66 -12.39
C ASP A 160 7.37 -10.16 -12.43
N TYR A 161 6.21 -10.52 -11.86
CA TYR A 161 5.77 -11.93 -11.88
C TYR A 161 5.49 -12.42 -13.31
N LYS A 162 4.88 -11.61 -14.18
CA LYS A 162 4.61 -11.99 -15.58
C LYS A 162 5.94 -12.31 -16.29
N LYS A 163 6.97 -11.45 -16.17
CA LYS A 163 8.32 -11.68 -16.72
C LYS A 163 9.04 -12.86 -16.06
N PHE A 164 8.90 -13.06 -14.75
CA PHE A 164 9.44 -14.24 -14.08
C PHE A 164 8.81 -15.53 -14.62
N GLN A 165 7.48 -15.59 -14.72
CA GLN A 165 6.71 -16.75 -15.18
C GLN A 165 6.96 -17.08 -16.65
N PHE A 166 7.04 -16.08 -17.54
CA PHE A 166 7.15 -16.32 -18.97
C PHE A 166 8.58 -16.26 -19.53
N GLU A 167 9.52 -15.54 -18.91
CA GLU A 167 10.90 -15.41 -19.44
C GLU A 167 11.99 -16.08 -18.61
N TYR A 168 11.78 -16.30 -17.31
CA TYR A 168 12.78 -16.92 -16.41
C TYR A 168 12.42 -18.36 -16.08
N TRP A 169 11.19 -18.61 -15.64
CA TRP A 169 10.71 -19.93 -15.25
C TRP A 169 10.93 -21.02 -16.31
N PRO A 170 10.73 -20.79 -17.62
CA PRO A 170 11.02 -21.80 -18.64
C PRO A 170 12.50 -22.20 -18.68
N LYS A 171 13.42 -21.26 -18.39
CA LYS A 171 14.88 -21.44 -18.47
C LYS A 171 15.48 -22.18 -17.27
N PHE A 172 14.76 -22.31 -16.15
CA PHE A 172 15.21 -23.15 -15.03
C PHE A 172 15.18 -24.64 -15.38
N ASN A 173 16.07 -25.42 -14.76
CA ASN A 173 16.17 -26.87 -14.97
C ASN A 173 14.84 -27.56 -14.61
N ARG A 174 14.32 -28.40 -15.53
CA ARG A 174 13.07 -29.16 -15.32
C ARG A 174 13.08 -29.96 -14.01
N MET A 175 14.20 -30.57 -13.61
CA MET A 175 14.28 -31.37 -12.38
C MET A 175 14.21 -30.54 -11.08
N LEU A 176 14.47 -29.23 -11.15
CA LEU A 176 14.29 -28.33 -10.00
C LEU A 176 12.85 -27.84 -9.86
N LYS A 177 12.03 -27.90 -10.92
CA LYS A 177 10.65 -27.41 -10.97
C LYS A 177 9.57 -28.46 -10.64
N ILE A 178 9.96 -29.73 -10.44
CA ILE A 178 9.00 -30.81 -10.19
C ILE A 178 8.33 -30.60 -8.83
N GLY A 179 7.00 -30.42 -8.82
CA GLY A 179 6.22 -30.18 -7.60
C GLY A 179 6.31 -28.75 -7.06
N LEU A 180 6.86 -27.80 -7.82
CA LEU A 180 6.91 -26.38 -7.45
C LEU A 180 6.12 -25.53 -8.44
N GLU A 181 5.28 -24.65 -7.92
CA GLU A 181 4.53 -23.67 -8.69
C GLU A 181 5.35 -22.37 -8.87
N PRO A 182 5.37 -21.74 -10.07
CA PRO A 182 6.10 -20.49 -10.28
C PRO A 182 5.72 -19.35 -9.32
N ALA A 183 4.43 -19.19 -8.96
CA ALA A 183 4.00 -18.14 -8.04
C ALA A 183 4.59 -18.34 -6.63
N PHE A 184 4.53 -19.59 -6.13
CA PHE A 184 5.09 -19.97 -4.84
C PHE A 184 6.62 -19.81 -4.76
N VAL A 185 7.35 -20.19 -5.81
CA VAL A 185 8.81 -19.98 -5.85
C VAL A 185 9.17 -18.49 -5.93
N TYR A 186 8.38 -17.70 -6.66
CA TYR A 186 8.57 -16.27 -6.76
C TYR A 186 8.33 -15.55 -5.43
N SER A 187 7.25 -15.87 -4.73
CA SER A 187 6.94 -15.27 -3.41
C SER A 187 7.99 -15.64 -2.35
N GLU A 188 8.49 -16.87 -2.36
CA GLU A 188 9.56 -17.30 -1.45
C GLU A 188 10.91 -16.62 -1.75
N ILE A 189 11.24 -16.42 -3.04
CA ILE A 189 12.43 -15.65 -3.45
C ILE A 189 12.30 -14.18 -3.00
N MET A 190 11.21 -13.52 -3.33
CA MET A 190 11.06 -12.08 -3.12
C MET A 190 10.77 -11.75 -1.64
N GLY A 191 9.84 -12.45 -1.00
CA GLY A 191 9.40 -12.18 0.37
C GLY A 191 10.30 -12.76 1.47
N VAL A 192 10.94 -13.92 1.25
CA VAL A 192 11.74 -14.59 2.29
C VAL A 192 13.24 -14.48 2.03
N ILE A 193 13.71 -14.89 0.85
CA ILE A 193 15.15 -14.93 0.54
C ILE A 193 15.72 -13.50 0.39
N LYS A 194 15.01 -12.60 -0.30
CA LYS A 194 15.40 -11.18 -0.41
C LYS A 194 14.72 -10.26 0.62
N GLY A 195 13.41 -10.40 0.84
CA GLY A 195 12.59 -9.42 1.57
C GLY A 195 12.61 -9.52 3.10
N SER A 196 13.36 -10.45 3.70
CA SER A 196 13.39 -10.61 5.16
C SER A 196 14.40 -9.67 5.84
N SER A 197 14.14 -9.24 7.09
CA SER A 197 15.05 -8.36 7.86
C SER A 197 16.53 -8.83 7.87
N GLN A 198 16.73 -10.15 7.94
CA GLN A 198 18.06 -10.78 7.95
C GLN A 198 18.74 -10.75 6.57
N ALA A 199 17.98 -10.66 5.49
CA ALA A 199 18.49 -10.41 4.14
C ALA A 199 18.88 -8.94 3.94
N MET A 200 18.16 -8.00 4.58
CA MET A 200 18.51 -6.57 4.57
C MET A 200 19.80 -6.28 5.34
N GLU A 201 20.03 -6.99 6.45
CA GLU A 201 21.29 -6.93 7.22
C GLU A 201 22.45 -7.70 6.55
N SER A 202 22.18 -8.49 5.52
CA SER A 202 23.19 -9.27 4.78
C SER A 202 23.94 -8.37 3.78
N PRO A 203 25.28 -8.44 3.70
CA PRO A 203 26.08 -7.63 2.76
C PRO A 203 25.70 -7.78 1.28
N ASN A 204 24.93 -8.81 0.93
CA ASN A 204 24.52 -9.10 -0.44
C ASN A 204 23.02 -8.83 -0.71
N GLY A 205 22.24 -8.39 0.28
CA GLY A 205 20.78 -8.15 0.11
C GLY A 205 19.93 -9.41 -0.03
N PHE A 206 20.41 -10.55 0.48
CA PHE A 206 19.66 -11.83 0.54
C PHE A 206 20.21 -12.75 1.64
N LEU A 207 19.38 -13.68 2.10
CA LEU A 207 19.75 -14.75 3.03
C LEU A 207 20.76 -15.71 2.40
N SER A 208 21.76 -16.14 3.16
CA SER A 208 22.58 -17.30 2.77
C SER A 208 21.77 -18.59 2.78
N ARG A 209 22.29 -19.62 2.09
CA ARG A 209 21.68 -20.96 2.03
C ARG A 209 21.41 -21.52 3.43
N ASP A 210 22.38 -21.41 4.34
CA ASP A 210 22.27 -21.91 5.71
C ASP A 210 21.27 -21.10 6.56
N GLN A 211 21.22 -19.77 6.35
CA GLN A 211 20.24 -18.91 7.01
C GLN A 211 18.81 -19.22 6.57
N TYR A 212 18.62 -19.51 5.28
CA TYR A 212 17.33 -19.87 4.70
C TYR A 212 16.86 -21.26 5.15
N LEU A 213 17.68 -22.30 4.97
CA LEU A 213 17.34 -23.68 5.38
C LEU A 213 17.18 -23.78 6.91
N GLY A 214 18.05 -23.13 7.68
CA GLY A 214 17.95 -23.04 9.14
C GLY A 214 16.77 -22.22 9.66
N ARG A 215 15.99 -21.56 8.78
CA ARG A 215 14.70 -20.92 9.11
C ARG A 215 13.55 -21.92 9.01
N VAL A 216 13.57 -22.79 8.00
CA VAL A 216 12.55 -23.83 7.75
C VAL A 216 12.56 -24.85 8.90
N ALA A 217 13.74 -25.30 9.33
CA ALA A 217 13.89 -26.19 10.49
C ALA A 217 13.31 -25.63 11.81
N ARG A 218 13.10 -24.31 11.93
CA ARG A 218 12.49 -23.65 13.09
C ARG A 218 10.99 -23.34 12.91
N ARG A 219 10.42 -23.55 11.72
CA ARG A 219 9.01 -23.33 11.36
C ARG A 219 8.29 -24.64 11.03
N ALA A 220 8.55 -25.71 11.79
CA ALA A 220 8.07 -27.07 11.55
C ALA A 220 6.54 -27.29 11.68
N LEU A 221 5.73 -26.27 11.40
CA LEU A 221 4.26 -26.31 11.33
C LEU A 221 3.71 -25.89 9.95
N ASN A 222 4.51 -25.30 9.06
CA ASN A 222 4.06 -24.87 7.71
C ASN A 222 4.84 -25.55 6.58
N GLN A 223 4.28 -26.65 6.05
CA GLN A 223 4.33 -27.23 4.68
C GLN A 223 5.64 -27.33 3.84
N LEU A 224 6.74 -26.63 4.15
CA LEU A 224 7.99 -26.70 3.40
C LEU A 224 8.93 -27.75 3.97
N ASP A 225 9.13 -28.83 3.22
CA ASP A 225 10.19 -29.81 3.46
C ASP A 225 11.58 -29.22 3.14
N GLU A 226 12.62 -29.73 3.79
CA GLU A 226 14.03 -29.33 3.59
C GLU A 226 14.46 -29.53 2.12
N ARG A 227 13.92 -30.57 1.48
CA ARG A 227 14.12 -30.86 0.06
C ARG A 227 13.56 -29.79 -0.86
N LEU A 228 12.33 -29.34 -0.63
CA LEU A 228 11.67 -28.27 -1.42
C LEU A 228 12.42 -26.95 -1.22
N SER A 229 12.77 -26.64 0.03
CA SER A 229 13.54 -25.45 0.39
C SER A 229 14.90 -25.42 -0.33
N THR A 230 15.59 -26.57 -0.38
CA THR A 230 16.84 -26.72 -1.13
C THR A 230 16.65 -26.51 -2.64
N GLN A 231 15.55 -27.00 -3.22
CA GLN A 231 15.22 -26.76 -4.63
C GLN A 231 14.93 -25.29 -4.92
N ILE A 232 14.16 -24.61 -4.07
CA ILE A 232 13.85 -23.17 -4.19
C ILE A 232 15.14 -22.35 -4.15
N TYR A 233 16.05 -22.62 -3.21
CA TYR A 233 17.31 -21.90 -3.13
C TYR A 233 18.22 -22.17 -4.35
N ASN A 234 18.19 -23.38 -4.91
CA ASN A 234 18.88 -23.67 -6.19
C ASN A 234 18.28 -22.87 -7.38
N ILE A 235 16.96 -22.68 -7.40
CA ILE A 235 16.30 -21.81 -8.39
C ILE A 235 16.70 -20.35 -8.18
N PHE A 236 16.76 -19.88 -6.93
CA PHE A 236 17.22 -18.53 -6.59
C PHE A 236 18.64 -18.23 -7.10
N GLU A 237 19.60 -19.13 -6.91
CA GLU A 237 20.98 -18.94 -7.40
C GLU A 237 21.04 -18.87 -8.93
N HIS A 238 20.26 -19.71 -9.63
CA HIS A 238 20.16 -19.66 -11.08
C HIS A 238 19.45 -18.39 -11.58
N TYR A 239 18.38 -17.98 -10.91
CA TYR A 239 17.66 -16.73 -11.14
C TYR A 239 18.59 -15.51 -11.04
N ARG A 240 19.33 -15.40 -9.93
CA ARG A 240 20.29 -14.32 -9.70
C ARG A 240 21.36 -14.24 -10.79
N LYS A 241 21.86 -15.38 -11.26
CA LYS A 241 22.84 -15.43 -12.35
C LYS A 241 22.25 -14.94 -13.68
N LEU A 242 21.12 -15.52 -14.11
CA LEU A 242 20.44 -15.15 -15.36
C LEU A 242 20.07 -13.65 -15.40
N ARG A 243 19.65 -13.09 -14.26
CA ARG A 243 19.29 -11.68 -14.14
C ARG A 243 20.50 -10.76 -14.21
N GLY A 244 21.61 -11.14 -13.56
CA GLY A 244 22.88 -10.41 -13.65
C GLY A 244 23.45 -10.37 -15.07
N GLU A 245 23.28 -11.45 -15.84
CA GLU A 245 23.65 -11.51 -17.26
C GLU A 245 22.79 -10.58 -18.15
N ARG A 246 21.54 -10.30 -17.76
CA ARG A 246 20.63 -9.39 -18.47
C ARG A 246 20.64 -7.94 -17.97
N TYR A 247 21.32 -7.65 -16.85
CA TYR A 247 21.28 -6.35 -16.17
C TYR A 247 19.85 -5.91 -15.77
N GLU A 248 18.98 -6.87 -15.42
CA GLU A 248 17.60 -6.62 -14.98
C GLU A 248 17.52 -6.52 -13.43
N ARG A 249 16.47 -5.88 -12.89
CA ARG A 249 16.26 -5.64 -11.45
C ARG A 249 15.02 -6.37 -10.91
N ASP A 250 15.00 -6.68 -9.61
CA ASP A 250 13.82 -7.25 -8.95
C ASP A 250 12.90 -6.16 -8.38
N PRO A 251 11.60 -6.43 -8.17
CA PRO A 251 10.71 -5.56 -7.39
C PRO A 251 11.21 -5.19 -5.97
N PRO A 252 11.82 -6.07 -5.15
CA PRO A 252 12.50 -5.65 -3.92
C PRO A 252 13.69 -4.68 -4.10
N ASP A 253 14.06 -4.31 -5.34
CA ASP A 253 15.02 -3.23 -5.61
C ASP A 253 14.31 -1.86 -5.84
N ARG A 254 12.96 -1.80 -5.80
CA ARG A 254 12.05 -0.62 -5.68
C ARG A 254 10.57 -1.03 -5.71
N TYR A 255 9.79 -0.73 -4.65
CA TYR A 255 8.31 -0.68 -4.44
C TYR A 255 8.06 -1.15 -2.98
N VAL A 256 7.16 -0.67 -2.10
CA VAL A 256 5.72 -0.27 -2.21
C VAL A 256 5.31 0.88 -1.18
N ASP A 257 4.04 1.37 -1.15
CA ASP A 257 3.31 2.17 -0.09
C ASP A 257 1.90 1.51 0.18
N GLU A 258 1.07 1.98 1.13
CA GLU A 258 0.11 1.26 1.97
C GLU A 258 0.92 0.32 2.85
N VAL A 259 1.01 0.59 4.15
CA VAL A 259 2.04 -0.06 4.97
C VAL A 259 1.86 -1.58 5.00
N GLN A 260 0.66 -2.09 4.71
CA GLN A 260 0.31 -3.49 4.45
C GLN A 260 0.69 -4.06 3.08
N ASP A 261 0.82 -3.22 2.06
CA ASP A 261 1.34 -3.61 0.75
C ASP A 261 2.89 -3.41 0.71
N ASN A 262 3.47 -2.70 1.68
CA ASN A 262 4.92 -2.53 1.86
C ASN A 262 5.66 -3.81 2.22
N LEU A 263 6.82 -3.96 1.60
CA LEU A 263 7.87 -4.79 2.15
C LEU A 263 8.53 -4.05 3.34
N MET A 264 9.09 -4.81 4.28
CA MET A 264 9.82 -4.23 5.41
C MET A 264 11.08 -3.45 4.97
N SER A 265 11.58 -3.69 3.75
CA SER A 265 12.61 -2.88 3.09
C SER A 265 12.18 -1.43 2.88
N ASP A 266 10.90 -1.20 2.56
CA ASP A 266 10.37 0.11 2.18
C ASP A 266 10.05 0.91 3.44
N VAL A 267 9.50 0.21 4.44
CA VAL A 267 9.38 0.72 5.81
C VAL A 267 10.75 1.17 6.33
N HIS A 268 11.82 0.38 6.10
CA HIS A 268 13.19 0.76 6.47
C HIS A 268 13.69 1.98 5.67
N LEU A 269 13.49 2.02 4.35
CA LEU A 269 13.86 3.16 3.51
C LEU A 269 13.16 4.44 3.96
N LEU A 270 11.82 4.44 4.07
CA LEU A 270 11.02 5.56 4.53
C LEU A 270 11.43 6.00 5.95
N ARG A 271 11.71 5.04 6.84
CA ARG A 271 12.24 5.31 8.17
C ARG A 271 13.60 6.00 8.11
N SER A 272 14.51 5.58 7.22
CA SER A 272 15.86 6.14 7.09
C SER A 272 15.88 7.61 6.64
N LEU A 273 14.87 8.05 5.88
CA LEU A 273 14.68 9.45 5.48
C LEU A 273 14.26 10.35 6.66
N CYS A 274 13.71 9.76 7.73
CA CYS A 274 13.21 10.49 8.90
C CYS A 274 14.30 10.67 9.97
N LYS A 275 14.46 11.89 10.49
CA LYS A 275 15.42 12.16 11.60
C LYS A 275 15.01 11.49 12.93
N SER A 276 13.74 11.15 13.11
CA SER A 276 13.19 10.56 14.36
C SER A 276 12.00 9.65 14.04
N VAL A 277 11.68 8.72 14.96
CA VAL A 277 10.40 7.98 14.97
C VAL A 277 9.23 8.79 15.53
N GLN A 278 9.51 9.84 16.31
CA GLN A 278 8.47 10.68 16.91
C GLN A 278 7.66 11.38 15.82
N ASN A 279 6.37 11.59 16.09
CA ASN A 279 5.36 12.12 15.17
C ASN A 279 5.15 11.34 13.85
N THR A 280 5.84 10.21 13.61
CA THR A 280 5.54 9.35 12.46
C THR A 280 4.11 8.79 12.53
N TYR A 281 3.54 8.51 11.36
CA TYR A 281 2.20 7.97 11.20
C TYR A 281 2.27 6.82 10.20
N TRP A 282 1.84 5.64 10.62
CA TRP A 282 1.80 4.43 9.81
C TRP A 282 0.35 3.94 9.77
N GLY A 283 -0.36 4.28 8.69
CA GLY A 283 -1.74 3.86 8.46
C GLY A 283 -1.82 2.55 7.70
N GLY A 284 -2.79 1.69 7.99
CA GLY A 284 -2.98 0.50 7.17
C GLY A 284 -4.22 -0.37 7.45
N ASP A 285 -4.47 -1.30 6.54
CA ASP A 285 -5.53 -2.30 6.59
C ASP A 285 -5.06 -3.66 6.04
N THR A 286 -4.69 -4.61 6.91
CA THR A 286 -4.20 -5.93 6.46
C THR A 286 -5.24 -6.78 5.72
N ALA A 287 -6.53 -6.42 5.71
CA ALA A 287 -7.54 -7.11 4.90
C ALA A 287 -7.66 -6.54 3.48
N GLN A 288 -6.97 -5.44 3.18
CA GLN A 288 -6.85 -4.84 1.85
C GLN A 288 -5.47 -5.06 1.22
N THR A 289 -4.65 -5.96 1.78
CA THR A 289 -3.41 -6.43 1.15
C THR A 289 -3.76 -7.19 -0.12
N ILE A 290 -3.45 -6.59 -1.28
CA ILE A 290 -3.65 -7.21 -2.60
C ILE A 290 -2.32 -7.54 -3.30
N VAL A 291 -1.20 -7.03 -2.79
CA VAL A 291 0.13 -7.32 -3.35
C VAL A 291 0.53 -8.76 -3.06
N ALA A 292 0.57 -9.57 -4.11
CA ALA A 292 1.04 -10.95 -4.05
C ALA A 292 2.49 -11.02 -3.51
N GLY A 293 2.67 -11.71 -2.38
CA GLY A 293 3.96 -11.79 -1.69
C GLY A 293 4.15 -10.79 -0.55
N SER A 294 3.25 -9.81 -0.35
CA SER A 294 3.20 -9.08 0.91
C SER A 294 2.61 -9.97 2.00
N ALA A 295 3.43 -10.28 3.00
CA ALA A 295 3.02 -10.89 4.26
C ALA A 295 3.11 -9.87 5.40
N PHE A 296 2.92 -8.59 5.11
CA PHE A 296 3.02 -7.54 6.11
C PHE A 296 1.99 -7.72 7.22
N ARG A 297 2.45 -7.59 8.46
CA ARG A 297 1.59 -7.51 9.64
C ARG A 297 2.04 -6.36 10.50
N ILE A 298 1.09 -5.72 11.15
CA ILE A 298 1.32 -4.50 11.93
C ILE A 298 2.11 -4.83 13.21
N ARG A 299 2.05 -6.08 13.68
CA ARG A 299 2.98 -6.65 14.66
C ARG A 299 4.45 -6.56 14.22
N ASP A 300 4.75 -6.87 12.96
CA ASP A 300 6.13 -6.91 12.47
C ASP A 300 6.71 -5.48 12.32
N LEU A 301 5.89 -4.50 11.91
CA LEU A 301 6.22 -3.07 12.01
C LEU A 301 6.47 -2.62 13.46
N GLY A 302 5.60 -3.03 14.40
CA GLY A 302 5.75 -2.70 15.82
C GLY A 302 7.07 -3.24 16.41
N ILE A 303 7.45 -4.46 16.03
CA ILE A 303 8.74 -5.07 16.41
C ILE A 303 9.91 -4.30 15.77
N TYR A 304 9.80 -3.93 14.50
CA TYR A 304 10.84 -3.15 13.81
C TYR A 304 11.08 -1.78 14.47
N LEU A 305 10.02 -1.00 14.71
CA LEU A 305 10.10 0.30 15.40
C LEU A 305 10.61 0.18 16.84
N PHE A 306 10.36 -0.95 17.52
CA PHE A 306 10.90 -1.22 18.84
C PHE A 306 12.42 -1.47 18.79
N ASN A 307 12.87 -2.37 17.92
CA ASN A 307 14.28 -2.78 17.84
C ASN A 307 15.22 -1.63 17.42
N GLU A 308 14.84 -0.79 16.47
CA GLU A 308 15.61 0.37 15.98
C GLU A 308 15.91 1.42 17.07
N ASN A 309 15.07 1.50 18.11
CA ASN A 309 15.27 2.44 19.22
C ASN A 309 16.02 1.82 20.41
N VAL A 310 16.42 0.55 20.32
CA VAL A 310 17.36 -0.06 21.27
C VAL A 310 18.78 0.29 20.81
N PRO A 311 19.57 1.03 21.60
CA PRO A 311 20.96 1.30 21.24
C PRO A 311 21.72 0.00 21.01
N LEU A 312 22.44 -0.09 19.88
CA LEU A 312 23.32 -1.22 19.57
C LEU A 312 24.25 -1.47 20.79
N LYS A 313 24.18 -2.69 21.35
CA LYS A 313 25.03 -3.11 22.48
C LYS A 313 26.50 -3.12 22.05
N GLY A 314 27.15 -1.97 22.18
CA GLY A 314 28.54 -1.79 21.73
C GLY A 314 29.25 -0.55 22.27
N THR A 315 28.54 0.48 22.77
CA THR A 315 29.18 1.66 23.37
C THR A 315 28.55 2.04 24.71
N SER A 316 29.42 2.33 25.69
CA SER A 316 29.13 2.85 27.03
C SER A 316 28.43 1.90 28.02
N SER A 317 29.18 1.53 29.05
CA SER A 317 28.66 0.87 30.26
C SER A 317 27.86 1.84 31.14
N SER A 318 26.53 1.78 31.06
CA SER A 318 25.65 2.33 32.10
C SER A 318 24.43 1.44 32.30
N SER A 319 24.26 0.91 33.51
CA SER A 319 23.13 0.05 33.89
C SER A 319 21.85 0.88 34.06
N HIS A 320 21.18 1.19 32.95
CA HIS A 320 19.80 1.67 32.96
C HIS A 320 18.92 0.58 32.35
N GLN A 321 17.95 0.11 33.15
CA GLN A 321 16.92 -0.79 32.64
C GLN A 321 16.15 -0.07 31.52
N PRO A 322 15.88 -0.73 30.38
CA PRO A 322 15.00 -0.15 29.37
C PRO A 322 13.64 0.12 29.99
N THR A 323 13.19 1.37 30.00
CA THR A 323 11.87 1.72 30.54
C THR A 323 10.80 1.10 29.66
N ALA A 324 9.90 0.31 30.28
CA ALA A 324 8.92 -0.54 29.60
C ALA A 324 7.72 0.24 29.01
N SER A 325 7.97 1.38 28.36
CA SER A 325 6.97 2.15 27.62
C SER A 325 7.03 1.81 26.14
N PRO A 326 5.89 1.53 25.47
CA PRO A 326 5.91 1.31 24.03
C PRO A 326 6.31 2.60 23.30
N ILE A 327 7.23 2.44 22.34
CA ILE A 327 7.82 3.52 21.53
C ILE A 327 6.80 4.07 20.51
N PHE A 328 5.82 3.26 20.15
CA PHE A 328 4.65 3.61 19.34
C PHE A 328 3.35 3.50 20.15
N THR A 329 2.29 4.11 19.66
CA THR A 329 0.91 3.88 20.13
C THR A 329 0.10 3.29 18.97
N ARG A 330 -0.56 2.14 19.21
CA ARG A 330 -1.51 1.53 18.25
C ARG A 330 -2.91 2.10 18.47
N PHE A 331 -3.61 2.41 17.38
CA PHE A 331 -4.99 2.91 17.37
C PHE A 331 -5.80 2.08 16.38
N ASP A 332 -6.93 1.51 16.82
CA ASP A 332 -7.78 0.65 15.99
C ASP A 332 -9.10 1.38 15.69
N LEU A 333 -9.21 1.93 14.48
CA LEU A 333 -10.37 2.67 13.98
C LEU A 333 -11.44 1.70 13.46
N VAL A 334 -12.58 1.64 14.16
CA VAL A 334 -13.71 0.75 13.86
C VAL A 334 -15.00 1.46 13.44
N GLY A 335 -15.04 2.80 13.51
CA GLY A 335 -16.18 3.59 13.04
C GLY A 335 -16.07 3.81 11.53
N ASN A 336 -16.96 3.21 10.74
CA ASN A 336 -17.00 3.36 9.29
C ASN A 336 -17.83 4.59 8.89
N PHE A 337 -17.20 5.50 8.14
CA PHE A 337 -17.76 6.78 7.68
C PHE A 337 -17.99 6.84 6.16
N ARG A 338 -17.91 5.71 5.45
CA ARG A 338 -18.21 5.64 4.01
C ARG A 338 -19.36 4.69 3.71
N SER A 339 -19.34 3.49 4.28
CA SER A 339 -20.34 2.46 4.02
C SER A 339 -21.44 2.40 5.09
N HIS A 340 -22.66 2.05 4.69
CA HIS A 340 -23.78 1.82 5.63
C HIS A 340 -23.76 0.42 6.24
N THR A 341 -24.54 0.20 7.32
CA THR A 341 -24.53 -1.05 8.11
C THR A 341 -24.57 -2.32 7.27
N GLY A 342 -25.50 -2.46 6.33
CA GLY A 342 -25.62 -3.70 5.55
C GLY A 342 -24.38 -4.10 4.74
N ILE A 343 -23.59 -3.15 4.21
CA ILE A 343 -22.30 -3.47 3.56
C ILE A 343 -21.26 -3.87 4.62
N VAL A 344 -21.17 -3.11 5.71
CA VAL A 344 -20.19 -3.33 6.79
C VAL A 344 -20.44 -4.67 7.49
N ASP A 345 -21.69 -5.01 7.79
CA ASP A 345 -22.09 -6.29 8.39
C ASP A 345 -21.76 -7.47 7.46
N CYS A 346 -21.96 -7.28 6.15
CA CYS A 346 -21.59 -8.27 5.14
C CYS A 346 -20.06 -8.48 5.08
N ALA A 347 -19.28 -7.40 5.00
CA ALA A 347 -17.82 -7.45 5.01
C ALA A 347 -17.29 -8.09 6.31
N ALA A 348 -17.85 -7.73 7.47
CA ALA A 348 -17.52 -8.32 8.75
C ALA A 348 -17.78 -9.82 8.81
N SER A 349 -18.80 -10.35 8.11
CA SER A 349 -19.05 -11.79 8.01
C SER A 349 -17.91 -12.53 7.29
N VAL A 350 -17.37 -11.93 6.21
CA VAL A 350 -16.22 -12.48 5.47
C VAL A 350 -14.96 -12.43 6.34
N ILE A 351 -14.70 -11.29 7.01
CA ILE A 351 -13.57 -11.14 7.93
C ILE A 351 -13.61 -12.19 9.06
N LYS A 352 -14.79 -12.49 9.61
CA LYS A 352 -14.97 -13.55 10.63
C LYS A 352 -14.64 -14.95 10.11
N VAL A 353 -14.94 -15.24 8.84
CA VAL A 353 -14.50 -16.49 8.19
C VAL A 353 -12.97 -16.51 8.01
N LEU A 354 -12.37 -15.40 7.58
CA LEU A 354 -10.91 -15.30 7.43
C LEU A 354 -10.17 -15.45 8.78
N TYR A 355 -10.63 -14.83 9.86
CA TYR A 355 -10.07 -15.04 11.20
C TYR A 355 -10.20 -16.49 11.68
N LYS A 356 -11.23 -17.23 11.26
CA LYS A 356 -11.42 -18.63 11.64
C LYS A 356 -10.54 -19.59 10.82
N LEU A 357 -10.43 -19.37 9.51
CA LEU A 357 -9.69 -20.26 8.59
C LEU A 357 -8.19 -19.94 8.54
N PHE A 358 -7.83 -18.67 8.71
CA PHE A 358 -6.46 -18.15 8.55
C PHE A 358 -6.10 -17.21 9.73
N PRO A 359 -6.11 -17.69 10.99
CA PRO A 359 -6.01 -16.85 12.19
C PRO A 359 -4.75 -15.97 12.28
N ASP A 360 -3.64 -16.40 11.67
CA ASP A 360 -2.36 -15.66 11.68
C ASP A 360 -2.16 -14.74 10.44
N SER A 361 -3.15 -14.67 9.52
CA SER A 361 -3.04 -13.92 8.26
C SER A 361 -3.43 -12.44 8.36
N LEU A 362 -4.29 -12.08 9.31
CA LEU A 362 -4.84 -10.73 9.47
C LEU A 362 -4.58 -10.21 10.88
N ASP A 363 -4.32 -8.92 11.02
CA ASP A 363 -4.38 -8.28 12.34
C ASP A 363 -5.82 -8.33 12.88
N HIS A 364 -5.97 -8.84 14.11
CA HIS A 364 -7.25 -8.88 14.80
C HIS A 364 -7.66 -7.47 15.23
N MET A 365 -8.91 -7.11 14.96
CA MET A 365 -9.55 -5.86 15.40
C MET A 365 -10.91 -6.17 16.03
N ASN A 366 -11.54 -5.17 16.65
CA ASN A 366 -12.96 -5.28 17.02
C ASN A 366 -13.85 -5.14 15.76
N ASP A 367 -15.09 -5.62 15.85
CA ASP A 367 -16.09 -5.48 14.79
C ASP A 367 -16.29 -4.00 14.40
N GLU A 368 -16.43 -3.74 13.10
CA GLU A 368 -16.74 -2.41 12.58
C GLU A 368 -18.16 -1.97 12.94
N THR A 369 -18.36 -0.65 12.96
CA THR A 369 -19.66 -0.01 13.21
C THR A 369 -19.91 1.07 12.15
N ALA A 370 -21.02 1.00 11.42
CA ALA A 370 -21.36 2.00 10.43
C ALA A 370 -22.16 3.17 11.02
N ARG A 371 -21.91 4.39 10.55
CA ARG A 371 -22.65 5.59 10.99
C ARG A 371 -24.10 5.63 10.50
N TRP A 372 -24.39 5.08 9.32
CA TRP A 372 -25.72 5.08 8.71
C TRP A 372 -26.27 3.67 8.56
N LYS A 373 -27.58 3.51 8.74
CA LYS A 373 -28.27 2.24 8.47
C LYS A 373 -28.55 2.11 6.98
N GLY A 374 -28.37 0.90 6.44
CA GLY A 374 -28.75 0.55 5.07
C GLY A 374 -28.94 -0.96 4.90
N PRO A 375 -29.56 -1.40 3.79
CA PRO A 375 -29.95 -2.78 3.54
C PRO A 375 -28.72 -3.69 3.33
N PRO A 376 -28.82 -5.01 3.58
CA PRO A 376 -27.79 -5.95 3.17
C PRO A 376 -27.67 -6.04 1.63
N PRO A 377 -26.51 -6.42 1.08
CA PRO A 377 -26.34 -6.64 -0.36
C PRO A 377 -27.34 -7.64 -0.94
N LEU A 378 -27.75 -7.42 -2.18
CA LEU A 378 -28.59 -8.34 -2.95
C LEU A 378 -27.71 -9.39 -3.65
N ALA A 379 -28.16 -10.64 -3.65
CA ALA A 379 -27.48 -11.75 -4.32
C ALA A 379 -28.38 -12.34 -5.41
N PHE A 380 -27.93 -12.25 -6.66
CA PHE A 380 -28.60 -12.78 -7.84
C PHE A 380 -28.09 -14.19 -8.13
N LYS A 381 -28.99 -15.16 -8.33
CA LYS A 381 -28.62 -16.57 -8.56
C LYS A 381 -28.52 -16.96 -10.03
N ASP A 382 -29.32 -16.32 -10.86
CA ASP A 382 -29.38 -16.53 -12.30
C ASP A 382 -29.27 -15.18 -13.02
N ALA A 383 -28.09 -14.57 -12.94
CA ALA A 383 -27.74 -13.47 -13.85
C ALA A 383 -27.50 -14.10 -15.23
N GLY A 384 -28.55 -14.16 -16.04
CA GLY A 384 -28.44 -14.45 -17.47
C GLY A 384 -27.61 -13.38 -18.20
N PRO A 385 -27.58 -13.38 -19.54
CA PRO A 385 -26.91 -12.33 -20.32
C PRO A 385 -27.48 -10.92 -20.09
N ASP A 386 -28.62 -10.80 -19.40
CA ASP A 386 -29.28 -9.55 -19.02
C ASP A 386 -28.53 -8.79 -17.89
N ILE A 387 -27.25 -8.44 -18.11
CA ILE A 387 -26.64 -7.30 -17.40
C ILE A 387 -27.44 -6.01 -17.71
N ALA A 388 -28.14 -5.97 -18.85
CA ALA A 388 -29.16 -4.96 -19.14
C ALA A 388 -30.33 -4.93 -18.12
N SER A 389 -30.63 -6.02 -17.40
CA SER A 389 -31.64 -5.97 -16.31
C SER A 389 -31.17 -5.19 -15.08
N PHE A 390 -29.87 -4.89 -14.99
CA PHE A 390 -29.29 -4.00 -13.99
C PHE A 390 -29.55 -2.51 -14.30
N GLU A 391 -30.21 -2.17 -15.42
CA GLU A 391 -30.49 -0.79 -15.84
C GLU A 391 -31.13 0.08 -14.75
N HIS A 392 -32.05 -0.45 -13.91
CA HIS A 392 -32.60 0.34 -12.79
C HIS A 392 -33.11 -0.47 -11.58
N PRO A 393 -32.63 -0.12 -10.37
CA PRO A 393 -33.42 -0.16 -9.15
C PRO A 393 -33.75 1.26 -8.64
N GLY A 394 -34.64 1.98 -9.34
CA GLY A 394 -35.43 3.05 -8.70
C GLY A 394 -35.03 4.51 -8.89
N SER A 395 -34.38 4.89 -10.00
CA SER A 395 -34.37 6.29 -10.48
C SER A 395 -34.08 6.31 -11.98
N GLY A 396 -34.86 7.06 -12.77
CA GLY A 396 -34.72 7.15 -14.23
C GLY A 396 -33.54 7.99 -14.71
N ALA A 397 -32.37 7.81 -14.10
CA ALA A 397 -31.10 8.39 -14.53
C ALA A 397 -30.26 7.29 -15.19
N SER A 398 -29.66 7.58 -16.35
CA SER A 398 -28.68 6.70 -17.00
C SER A 398 -27.58 6.27 -16.03
N PHE A 399 -27.03 5.06 -16.22
CA PHE A 399 -25.79 4.65 -15.56
C PHE A 399 -24.76 5.79 -15.62
N GLY A 400 -24.24 6.16 -14.45
CA GLY A 400 -23.36 7.32 -14.28
C GLY A 400 -21.99 6.91 -13.77
N ALA A 401 -21.05 7.86 -13.73
CA ALA A 401 -19.68 7.66 -13.25
C ALA A 401 -19.56 7.25 -11.75
N GLN A 402 -20.69 7.13 -11.04
CA GLN A 402 -20.79 6.74 -9.64
C GLN A 402 -21.12 5.24 -9.44
N GLN A 403 -21.22 4.48 -10.53
CA GLN A 403 -21.56 3.05 -10.52
C GLN A 403 -20.49 2.23 -11.25
N ALA A 404 -20.14 1.05 -10.73
CA ALA A 404 -19.10 0.20 -11.33
C ALA A 404 -19.43 -1.30 -11.29
N ILE A 405 -18.94 -2.02 -12.30
CA ILE A 405 -18.89 -3.48 -12.31
C ILE A 405 -17.48 -3.91 -11.90
N ILE A 406 -17.37 -4.68 -10.82
CA ILE A 406 -16.10 -5.20 -10.32
C ILE A 406 -16.00 -6.69 -10.66
N VAL A 407 -14.88 -7.07 -11.28
CA VAL A 407 -14.60 -8.42 -11.76
C VAL A 407 -13.29 -8.96 -11.19
N ARG A 408 -13.10 -10.28 -11.25
CA ARG A 408 -11.96 -10.95 -10.62
C ARG A 408 -10.62 -10.70 -11.32
N SER A 409 -10.61 -10.53 -12.65
CA SER A 409 -9.37 -10.41 -13.43
C SER A 409 -9.47 -9.38 -14.57
N GLU A 410 -8.31 -8.82 -14.95
CA GLU A 410 -8.11 -7.97 -16.14
C GLU A 410 -8.77 -8.57 -17.39
N SER A 411 -8.57 -9.88 -17.64
CA SER A 411 -9.13 -10.57 -18.80
C SER A 411 -10.66 -10.57 -18.87
N ILE A 412 -11.34 -10.67 -17.73
CA ILE A 412 -12.81 -10.62 -17.66
C ILE A 412 -13.27 -9.15 -17.85
N ALA A 413 -12.49 -8.18 -17.37
CA ALA A 413 -12.78 -6.76 -17.59
C ALA A 413 -12.69 -6.39 -19.08
N GLU A 414 -11.66 -6.87 -19.79
CA GLU A 414 -11.49 -6.68 -21.24
C GLU A 414 -12.62 -7.35 -22.06
N GLU A 415 -13.00 -8.59 -21.72
CA GLU A 415 -14.07 -9.33 -22.37
C GLU A 415 -15.44 -8.62 -22.22
N LEU A 416 -15.77 -8.18 -21.01
CA LEU A 416 -17.03 -7.47 -20.75
C LEU A 416 -17.01 -6.04 -21.27
N SER A 417 -15.86 -5.35 -21.25
CA SER A 417 -15.73 -4.01 -21.84
C SER A 417 -16.07 -4.03 -23.34
N SER A 418 -15.74 -5.13 -24.02
CA SER A 418 -16.09 -5.33 -25.44
C SER A 418 -17.59 -5.44 -25.71
N SER A 419 -18.43 -5.65 -24.69
CA SER A 419 -19.90 -5.73 -24.81
C SER A 419 -20.68 -4.66 -24.04
N LEU A 420 -20.07 -4.00 -23.04
CA LEU A 420 -20.77 -3.16 -22.06
C LEU A 420 -20.06 -1.83 -21.71
N ALA A 421 -18.94 -1.48 -22.37
CA ALA A 421 -18.17 -0.27 -22.03
C ALA A 421 -18.92 1.07 -22.15
N GLU A 422 -20.02 1.13 -22.90
CA GLU A 422 -20.85 2.35 -23.00
C GLU A 422 -21.78 2.56 -21.78
N LEU A 423 -21.93 1.57 -20.89
CA LEU A 423 -22.82 1.66 -19.73
C LEU A 423 -22.10 2.17 -18.48
N CYS A 424 -21.04 1.50 -18.03
CA CYS A 424 -20.34 1.84 -16.79
C CYS A 424 -18.90 1.31 -16.77
N PRO A 425 -17.99 1.86 -15.94
CA PRO A 425 -16.64 1.33 -15.77
C PRO A 425 -16.66 -0.13 -15.28
N ILE A 426 -15.88 -0.97 -15.94
CA ILE A 426 -15.65 -2.38 -15.59
C ILE A 426 -14.20 -2.51 -15.11
N LEU A 427 -14.02 -2.89 -13.86
CA LEU A 427 -12.74 -2.76 -13.16
C LEU A 427 -12.33 -4.09 -12.52
N SER A 428 -11.03 -4.41 -12.58
CA SER A 428 -10.49 -5.50 -11.76
C SER A 428 -10.41 -5.08 -10.28
N ILE A 429 -10.15 -6.05 -9.40
CA ILE A 429 -9.87 -5.79 -7.96
C ILE A 429 -8.69 -4.82 -7.78
N ALA A 430 -7.71 -4.84 -8.69
CA ALA A 430 -6.57 -3.95 -8.64
C ALA A 430 -6.96 -2.53 -9.07
N ASP A 431 -7.67 -2.39 -10.19
CA ASP A 431 -8.08 -1.08 -10.74
C ASP A 431 -9.14 -0.37 -9.88
N CYS A 432 -9.97 -1.12 -9.14
CA CYS A 432 -10.97 -0.53 -8.23
C CYS A 432 -10.39 -0.14 -6.87
N LYS A 433 -9.11 -0.41 -6.57
CA LYS A 433 -8.52 -0.10 -5.26
C LYS A 433 -8.37 1.42 -5.09
N GLY A 434 -8.92 1.94 -3.99
CA GLY A 434 -8.92 3.37 -3.68
C GLY A 434 -10.02 4.18 -4.36
N LEU A 435 -10.81 3.56 -5.26
CA LEU A 435 -12.01 4.16 -5.84
C LEU A 435 -13.24 3.91 -4.97
N GLU A 436 -14.23 4.78 -5.11
CA GLU A 436 -15.50 4.75 -4.36
C GLU A 436 -16.68 4.94 -5.31
N PHE A 437 -17.74 4.18 -5.08
CA PHE A 437 -18.93 4.11 -5.91
C PHE A 437 -20.17 4.11 -5.01
N ASP A 438 -21.25 4.73 -5.47
CA ASP A 438 -22.54 4.70 -4.77
C ASP A 438 -23.21 3.32 -4.93
N ASP A 439 -23.08 2.71 -6.12
CA ASP A 439 -23.46 1.32 -6.38
C ASP A 439 -22.29 0.52 -6.99
N ALA A 440 -22.09 -0.72 -6.54
CA ALA A 440 -21.08 -1.63 -7.09
C ALA A 440 -21.65 -3.05 -7.30
N LEU A 441 -21.47 -3.59 -8.51
CA LEU A 441 -21.86 -4.95 -8.87
C LEU A 441 -20.64 -5.88 -8.92
N LEU A 442 -20.61 -6.91 -8.09
CA LEU A 442 -19.65 -8.01 -8.20
C LEU A 442 -20.14 -9.01 -9.27
N TYR A 443 -19.56 -8.99 -10.46
CA TYR A 443 -19.99 -9.86 -11.56
C TYR A 443 -19.18 -11.15 -11.66
N ASN A 444 -19.88 -12.31 -11.69
CA ASN A 444 -19.33 -13.66 -11.87
C ASN A 444 -18.07 -14.00 -11.04
N PHE A 445 -17.91 -13.34 -9.89
CA PHE A 445 -16.66 -13.23 -9.15
C PHE A 445 -16.06 -14.56 -8.66
N PHE A 446 -16.90 -15.57 -8.43
CA PHE A 446 -16.48 -16.90 -7.98
C PHE A 446 -16.37 -17.96 -9.09
N SER A 447 -16.84 -17.66 -10.31
CA SER A 447 -16.89 -18.65 -11.41
C SER A 447 -15.53 -19.05 -11.96
N SER A 448 -14.56 -18.12 -11.92
CA SER A 448 -13.18 -18.30 -12.40
C SER A 448 -12.21 -18.65 -11.26
N SER A 449 -12.63 -19.44 -10.29
CA SER A 449 -11.76 -19.84 -9.18
C SER A 449 -10.82 -20.98 -9.58
N GLU A 450 -9.51 -20.75 -9.45
CA GLU A 450 -8.46 -21.76 -9.70
C GLU A 450 -8.44 -22.89 -8.63
N THR A 451 -9.22 -22.75 -7.56
CA THR A 451 -9.47 -23.82 -6.59
C THR A 451 -10.23 -24.95 -7.28
N PRO A 452 -9.67 -26.17 -7.41
CA PRO A 452 -10.36 -27.27 -8.06
C PRO A 452 -11.64 -27.64 -7.31
N ASP A 453 -12.69 -28.00 -8.06
CA ASP A 453 -13.92 -28.57 -7.50
C ASP A 453 -13.59 -29.85 -6.69
N VAL A 454 -14.17 -29.96 -5.50
CA VAL A 454 -13.91 -31.00 -4.49
C VAL A 454 -14.97 -32.10 -4.53
#